data_AF-A0A7C3I2U7-F1
#
_entry.id   AF-A0A7C3I2U7-F1
#
_cell.length_a   1.000
_cell.length_b   1.000
_cell.length_c   1.000
_cell.angle_alpha   90.00
_cell.angle_beta   90.00
_cell.angle_gamma   90.00
#
_symmetry.space_group_name_H-M   'P 1'
#
loop_
_entity.id
_entity.type
_entity.pdbx_description
1 polymer ?
#
loop_
_entity_poly.entity_id
_entity_poly.type
_entity_poly.pdbx_seq_one_letter_code
_entity_poly.pdbx_strand_id
1 'polypeptide(L)'
;MASIILLALFFALMTGIGLWGMGRTKTLGDFFLGGRTMGPWISAIAYGTSYFSAVLFIGFAGKQGWLFGLNALWIALGNALIGAMGAWLVLAKRTRRMTQNRDT
;
A
#
# COMPACT_ATOMS: atom_id res chain seq x y z
N MET A 1 29.17 -6.25 7.75
CA MET A 1 28.49 -7.28 8.57
C MET A 1 27.12 -6.81 9.07
N ALA A 2 26.97 -5.62 9.65
CA ALA A 2 25.68 -5.12 10.14
C ALA A 2 24.54 -5.13 9.10
N SER A 3 24.80 -4.76 7.84
CA SER A 3 23.77 -4.73 6.79
C SER A 3 23.16 -6.11 6.49
N ILE A 4 23.98 -7.17 6.53
CA ILE A 4 23.53 -8.55 6.29
C ILE A 4 22.65 -9.02 7.45
N ILE A 5 23.03 -8.67 8.68
CA ILE A 5 22.26 -8.99 9.89
C ILE A 5 20.88 -8.30 9.84
N LEU A 6 20.83 -7.01 9.48
CA LEU A 6 19.57 -6.27 9.33
C LEU A 6 18.68 -6.86 8.23
N LEU A 7 19.27 -7.26 7.10
CA LEU A 7 18.54 -7.89 5.99
C LEU A 7 17.96 -9.24 6.41
N ALA A 8 18.76 -10.09 7.07
CA ALA A 8 18.33 -11.38 7.57
C ALA A 8 17.19 -11.24 8.60
N LEU A 9 17.31 -10.27 9.51
CA LEU A 9 16.27 -9.96 10.48
C LEU A 9 14.98 -9.49 9.80
N PHE A 10 15.08 -8.64 8.78
CA PHE A 10 13.93 -8.17 8.01
C PHE A 10 13.18 -9.34 7.35
N PHE A 11 13.89 -10.25 6.67
CA PHE A 11 13.28 -11.42 6.05
C PHE A 11 12.67 -12.38 7.08
N ALA A 12 13.36 -12.61 8.20
CA ALA A 12 12.86 -13.46 9.28
C ALA A 12 11.55 -12.90 9.87
N LEU A 13 11.49 -11.59 10.14
CA LEU A 13 10.29 -10.93 10.65
C LEU A 13 9.14 -10.97 9.64
N MET A 14 9.40 -10.62 8.38
CA MET A 14 8.36 -10.65 7.33
C MET A 14 7.79 -12.05 7.11
N THR A 15 8.65 -13.06 7.07
CA THR A 15 8.24 -14.47 6.94
C THR A 15 7.47 -14.92 8.17
N GLY A 16 7.92 -14.56 9.37
CA GLY A 16 7.24 -14.88 10.64
C GLY A 16 5.84 -14.28 10.72
N ILE A 17 5.67 -13.01 10.33
CA ILE A 17 4.35 -12.36 10.26
C ILE A 17 3.44 -13.05 9.24
N GLY A 18 3.99 -13.42 8.07
CA GLY A 18 3.24 -14.16 7.05
C GLY A 18 2.73 -15.51 7.54
N LEU A 19 3.60 -16.31 8.17
CA LEU A 19 3.23 -17.61 8.74
C LEU A 19 2.20 -17.47 9.88
N TRP A 20 2.33 -16.45 10.72
CA TRP A 20 1.38 -16.16 11.78
C TRP A 20 0.01 -15.70 11.25
N GLY A 21 0.00 -14.93 10.16
CA GLY A 21 -1.22 -14.50 9.47
C GLY A 21 -1.94 -15.65 8.76
N MET A 22 -1.20 -16.62 8.25
CA MET A 22 -1.76 -17.81 7.60
C MET A 22 -2.70 -18.59 8.54
N GLY A 23 -2.33 -18.74 9.82
CA GLY A 23 -3.18 -19.41 10.81
C GLY A 23 -4.49 -18.67 11.15
N ARG A 24 -4.61 -17.38 10.82
CA ARG A 24 -5.82 -16.57 11.05
C ARG A 24 -6.77 -16.52 9.86
N THR A 25 -6.33 -16.93 8.68
CA THR A 25 -7.15 -16.87 7.46
C THR A 25 -7.94 -18.16 7.31
N LYS A 26 -9.19 -18.18 7.76
CA LYS A 26 -10.04 -19.39 7.71
C LYS A 26 -11.10 -19.34 6.62
N THR A 27 -11.47 -18.14 6.16
CA THR A 27 -12.50 -17.95 5.14
C THR A 27 -12.00 -17.07 3.98
N LEU A 28 -12.70 -17.13 2.84
CA LEU A 28 -12.46 -16.24 1.69
C LEU A 28 -12.61 -14.76 2.08
N GLY A 29 -13.57 -14.43 2.95
CA GLY A 29 -13.77 -13.07 3.46
C GLY A 29 -12.59 -12.58 4.31
N ASP A 30 -11.98 -13.47 5.09
CA ASP A 30 -10.78 -13.13 5.86
C ASP A 30 -9.58 -12.87 4.97
N PHE A 31 -9.45 -13.62 3.86
CA PHE A 31 -8.36 -13.45 2.91
C PHE A 31 -8.49 -12.17 2.08
N PHE A 32 -9.68 -11.88 1.54
CA PHE A 32 -9.89 -10.74 0.63
C PHE A 32 -10.20 -9.43 1.36
N LEU A 33 -10.94 -9.47 2.47
CA LEU A 33 -11.42 -8.28 3.17
C LEU A 33 -10.79 -8.11 4.57
N GLY A 34 -9.91 -9.02 5.00
CA GLY A 34 -9.33 -8.98 6.34
C GLY A 34 -10.40 -9.07 7.43
N GLY A 35 -11.51 -9.76 7.16
CA GLY A 35 -12.66 -9.86 8.07
C GLY A 35 -13.44 -8.55 8.27
N ARG A 36 -13.18 -7.52 7.46
CA ARG A 36 -13.79 -6.16 7.56
C ARG A 36 -13.57 -5.46 8.90
N THR A 37 -12.64 -5.95 9.72
CA THR A 37 -12.25 -5.37 11.01
C THR A 37 -11.08 -4.39 10.90
N MET A 38 -10.45 -4.31 9.72
CA MET A 38 -9.36 -3.38 9.45
C MET A 38 -9.86 -1.94 9.50
N GLY A 39 -9.38 -1.18 10.49
CA GLY A 39 -9.74 0.23 10.65
C GLY A 39 -9.20 1.12 9.51
N PRO A 40 -9.76 2.33 9.33
CA PRO A 40 -9.42 3.22 8.22
C PRO A 40 -7.92 3.52 8.09
N TRP A 41 -7.23 3.67 9.22
CA TRP A 41 -5.80 3.96 9.28
C TRP A 41 -4.94 2.80 8.78
N ILE A 42 -5.27 1.57 9.16
CA ILE A 42 -4.53 0.38 8.74
C ILE A 42 -4.70 0.18 7.23
N SER A 43 -5.92 0.36 6.72
CA SER A 43 -6.20 0.31 5.28
C SER A 43 -5.45 1.39 4.49
N ALA A 44 -5.36 2.62 5.02
CA ALA A 44 -4.63 3.72 4.37
C ALA A 44 -3.11 3.43 4.31
N ILE A 45 -2.53 2.91 5.40
CA ILE A 45 -1.11 2.54 5.44
C ILE A 45 -0.83 1.37 4.48
N ALA A 46 -1.68 0.35 4.47
CA ALA A 46 -1.55 -0.78 3.56
C ALA A 46 -1.63 -0.36 2.08
N TYR A 47 -2.51 0.60 1.76
CA TYR A 47 -2.54 1.21 0.44
C TYR A 47 -1.24 1.95 0.12
N GLY A 48 -0.73 2.77 1.05
CA GLY A 48 0.53 3.49 0.88
C GLY A 48 1.73 2.56 0.63
N THR A 49 1.87 1.51 1.44
CA THR A 49 2.95 0.52 1.25
C THR A 49 2.82 -0.25 -0.07
N SER A 50 1.60 -0.55 -0.51
CA SER A 50 1.37 -1.21 -1.81
C SER A 50 1.64 -0.29 -3.00
N TYR A 51 1.41 1.01 -2.82
CA TYR A 51 1.63 2.01 -3.85
C TYR A 51 3.13 2.29 -4.08
N PHE A 52 3.93 2.24 -3.02
CA PHE A 52 5.35 2.53 -3.08
C PHE A 52 6.20 1.29 -3.30
N SER A 53 6.75 1.14 -4.52
CA SER A 53 7.73 0.11 -4.85
C SER A 53 9.15 0.68 -4.94
N ALA A 54 10.15 -0.22 -5.03
CA ALA A 54 11.55 0.15 -5.24
C ALA A 54 11.76 1.06 -6.49
N VAL A 55 10.87 0.96 -7.48
CA VAL A 55 10.90 1.79 -8.70
C VAL A 55 10.68 3.27 -8.36
N LEU A 56 9.84 3.60 -7.37
CA LEU A 56 9.65 4.99 -6.97
C LEU A 56 10.94 5.57 -6.37
N PHE A 57 11.61 4.82 -5.50
CA PHE A 57 12.86 5.29 -4.88
C PHE A 57 13.99 5.44 -5.90
N ILE A 58 14.23 4.44 -6.72
CA ILE A 58 15.35 4.48 -7.68
C ILE A 58 15.02 5.36 -8.89
N GLY A 59 13.83 5.19 -9.46
CA GLY A 59 13.42 5.89 -10.67
C GLY A 59 13.02 7.34 -10.40
N PHE A 60 12.09 7.55 -9.48
CA PHE A 60 11.57 8.89 -9.21
C PHE A 60 12.53 9.71 -8.36
N ALA A 61 12.92 9.22 -7.18
CA ALA A 61 13.86 9.99 -6.33
C ALA A 61 15.28 10.01 -6.92
N GLY A 62 15.78 8.91 -7.46
CA GLY A 62 17.12 8.83 -8.04
C GLY A 62 17.29 9.67 -9.32
N LYS A 63 16.46 9.45 -10.36
CA LYS A 63 16.61 10.17 -11.64
C LYS A 63 15.97 11.56 -11.62
N GLN A 64 14.69 11.65 -11.23
CA GLN A 64 13.96 12.92 -11.29
C GLN A 64 14.39 13.87 -10.18
N GLY A 65 14.68 13.36 -8.97
CA GLY A 65 15.23 14.16 -7.88
C GLY A 65 16.62 14.73 -8.19
N TRP A 66 17.48 13.97 -8.88
CA TRP A 66 18.81 14.44 -9.25
C TRP A 66 18.79 15.48 -10.38
N LEU A 67 17.90 15.32 -11.38
CA LEU A 67 17.83 16.20 -12.55
C LEU A 67 16.99 17.46 -12.32
N PHE A 68 15.85 17.33 -11.64
CA PHE A 68 14.85 18.40 -11.51
C PHE A 68 14.70 18.92 -10.08
N GLY A 69 15.39 18.31 -9.11
CA GLY A 69 15.36 18.73 -7.71
C GLY A 69 13.94 18.78 -7.13
N LEU A 70 13.64 19.84 -6.39
CA LEU A 70 12.34 20.07 -5.76
C LEU A 70 11.17 20.19 -6.75
N ASN A 71 11.42 20.53 -8.02
CA ASN A 71 10.35 20.62 -9.02
C ASN A 71 9.74 19.25 -9.34
N ALA A 72 10.46 18.15 -9.13
CA ALA A 72 9.90 16.81 -9.28
C ALA A 72 8.72 16.54 -8.31
N LEU A 73 8.65 17.26 -7.18
CA LEU A 73 7.55 17.13 -6.22
C LEU A 73 6.19 17.54 -6.81
N TRP A 74 6.16 18.38 -7.86
CA TRP A 74 4.89 18.73 -8.51
C TRP A 74 4.19 17.53 -9.12
N ILE A 75 4.94 16.55 -9.62
CA ILE A 75 4.37 15.32 -10.16
C ILE A 75 3.76 14.49 -9.02
N ALA A 76 4.41 14.43 -7.85
CA ALA A 76 3.86 13.76 -6.67
C ALA A 76 2.59 14.46 -6.15
N LEU A 77 2.59 15.79 -6.08
CA LEU A 77 1.44 16.61 -5.69
C LEU A 77 0.27 16.43 -6.66
N GLY A 78 0.53 16.48 -7.97
CA GLY A 78 -0.49 16.26 -9.00
C GLY A 78 -1.08 14.86 -8.93
N ASN A 79 -0.24 13.84 -8.74
CA ASN A 79 -0.70 12.47 -8.57
C ASN A 79 -1.52 12.29 -7.29
N ALA A 80 -1.13 12.89 -6.17
CA ALA A 80 -1.89 12.80 -4.92
C ALA A 80 -3.26 13.48 -5.03
N LEU A 81 -3.32 14.70 -5.56
CA LEU A 81 -4.54 15.51 -5.59
C LEU A 81 -5.49 15.13 -6.73
N ILE A 82 -4.97 14.96 -7.95
CA ILE A 82 -5.81 14.69 -9.13
C ILE A 82 -5.96 13.18 -9.34
N GLY A 83 -4.86 12.43 -9.22
CA GLY A 83 -4.87 10.98 -9.42
C GLY A 83 -5.59 10.25 -8.29
N ALA A 84 -4.96 10.18 -7.12
CA ALA A 84 -5.44 9.39 -5.99
C ALA A 84 -6.72 9.97 -5.38
N MET A 85 -6.73 11.27 -5.03
CA MET A 85 -7.90 11.90 -4.41
C MET A 85 -9.05 12.08 -5.40
N GLY A 86 -8.77 12.46 -6.66
CA GLY A 86 -9.81 12.52 -7.69
C GLY A 86 -10.47 11.15 -7.94
N ALA A 87 -9.67 10.09 -8.11
CA ALA A 87 -10.21 8.74 -8.25
C ALA A 87 -11.00 8.29 -7.00
N TRP A 88 -10.53 8.63 -5.80
CA TRP A 88 -11.23 8.33 -4.57
C TRP A 88 -12.61 9.00 -4.51
N LEU A 89 -12.69 10.30 -4.81
CA LEU A 89 -13.96 11.04 -4.77
C LEU A 89 -15.00 10.50 -5.75
N VAL A 90 -14.56 10.08 -6.94
CA VAL A 90 -15.45 9.57 -8.00
C VAL A 90 -15.82 8.11 -7.77
N LEU A 91 -14.86 7.25 -7.44
CA LEU A 91 -15.05 5.80 -7.46
C LEU A 91 -15.33 5.21 -6.07
N ALA A 92 -14.82 5.79 -4.98
CA ALA A 92 -14.88 5.14 -3.66
C ALA A 92 -16.32 4.83 -3.21
N LYS A 93 -17.25 5.78 -3.39
CA LYS A 93 -18.67 5.58 -3.03
C LYS A 93 -19.33 4.50 -3.88
N ARG A 94 -19.01 4.45 -5.18
CA ARG A 94 -19.59 3.48 -6.12
C ARG A 94 -19.08 2.07 -5.85
N THR A 95 -17.77 1.91 -5.66
CA THR A 95 -17.15 0.63 -5.35
C THR A 95 -17.64 0.08 -4.01
N ARG A 96 -17.74 0.93 -2.97
CA ARG A 96 -18.26 0.52 -1.66
C ARG A 96 -19.68 -0.05 -1.74
N ARG A 97 -20.58 0.59 -2.50
CA ARG A 97 -21.96 0.10 -2.69
C ARG A 97 -22.00 -1.22 -3.45
N MET A 98 -21.14 -1.41 -4.46
CA MET A 98 -21.09 -2.67 -5.20
C MET A 98 -20.60 -3.84 -4.34
N THR A 99 -19.59 -3.64 -3.50
CA THR A 99 -19.12 -4.66 -2.56
C THR A 99 -20.23 -5.03 -1.57
N GLN A 100 -20.93 -4.03 -1.00
CA GLN A 100 -22.05 -4.29 -0.08
C GLN A 100 -23.21 -5.06 -0.73
N ASN A 101 -23.52 -4.80 -2.00
CA ASN A 101 -24.62 -5.46 -2.70
C ASN A 101 -24.26 -6.87 -3.20
N ARG A 102 -22.98 -7.21 -3.32
CA ARG A 102 -22.51 -8.54 -3.75
C ARG A 102 -22.13 -9.47 -2.60
N ASP A 103 -22.12 -8.95 -1.37
CA ASP A 103 -21.95 -9.72 -0.14
C ASP A 103 -23.32 -10.26 0.39
N THR A 104 -24.33 -10.45 -0.48
CA THR A 104 -25.62 -11.13 -0.16
C THR A 104 -25.56 -12.57 -0.61
#